data_AF-A0A6D2KLK7-F1
#
_entry.id   AF-A0A6D2KLK7-F1
#
_cell.length_a   1.000
_cell.length_b   1.000
_cell.length_c   1.000
_cell.angle_alpha   90.00
_cell.angle_beta   90.00
_cell.angle_gamma   90.00
#
_symmetry.space_group_name_H-M   'P 1'
#
loop_
_entity.id
_entity.type
_entity.pdbx_description
1 polymer ?
#
loop_
_entity_poly.entity_id
_entity_poly.type
_entity_poly.pdbx_seq_one_letter_code
_entity_poly.pdbx_strand_id
1 'polypeptide(L)'
;MNLSYQTMENPDIRNYFKMSNEMTGILINQINPLSDAHKFLKKNDIILAIDGVPIGNDSTVPFRKQERVTFTHLVSMKKLCETVLLKVLRDGKEHEFNISVKPILEDDINAGYSSYEDLQVKKVNGVEVDNLKQLCQLIEECTTGYLMMDLEKEKVIVLNNKSARKATSRILKDLKITSAMSEDLQPRKLQSGRIVPRHSKKKN
;
A
#
# COMPACT_ATOMS: atom_id res chain seq x y z
N MET A 1 3.56 -4.70 -2.51
CA MET A 1 3.65 -5.85 -3.45
C MET A 1 2.28 -6.48 -3.72
N ASN A 2 1.31 -6.38 -2.79
CA ASN A 2 -0.13 -6.69 -2.94
C ASN A 2 -0.44 -7.80 -3.98
N LEU A 3 -0.28 -9.04 -3.52
CA LEU A 3 -0.50 -10.27 -4.28
C LEU A 3 -1.04 -11.35 -3.35
N SER A 4 -1.73 -12.34 -3.91
CA SER A 4 -2.07 -13.59 -3.22
C SER A 4 -1.14 -14.70 -3.68
N TYR A 5 -0.80 -15.61 -2.77
CA TYR A 5 0.16 -16.67 -3.02
C TYR A 5 -0.27 -18.01 -2.42
N GLN A 6 0.40 -19.07 -2.85
CA GLN A 6 0.28 -20.44 -2.34
C GLN A 6 1.65 -20.95 -1.89
N THR A 7 1.67 -21.73 -0.80
CA THR A 7 2.85 -22.43 -0.32
C THR A 7 3.25 -23.58 -1.25
N MET A 8 4.54 -23.90 -1.29
CA MET A 8 5.12 -24.89 -2.19
C MET A 8 5.55 -26.16 -1.46
N GLU A 9 4.88 -26.53 -0.36
CA GLU A 9 5.22 -27.71 0.45
C GLU A 9 4.98 -29.03 -0.28
N ASN A 10 3.96 -29.08 -1.15
CA ASN A 10 3.66 -30.25 -1.94
C ASN A 10 4.70 -30.44 -3.08
N PRO A 11 5.42 -31.58 -3.12
CA PRO A 11 6.42 -31.86 -4.15
C PRO A 11 5.88 -31.92 -5.58
N ASP A 12 4.64 -32.36 -5.79
CA ASP A 12 4.05 -32.48 -7.12
C ASP A 12 3.84 -31.11 -7.77
N ILE A 13 3.46 -30.10 -6.97
CA ILE A 13 3.34 -28.72 -7.43
C ILE A 13 4.71 -28.19 -7.85
N ARG A 14 5.75 -28.44 -7.04
CA ARG A 14 7.13 -28.05 -7.37
C ARG A 14 7.62 -28.70 -8.67
N ASN A 15 7.37 -29.99 -8.82
CA ASN A 15 7.73 -30.75 -10.02
C ASN A 15 7.01 -30.21 -11.26
N TYR A 16 5.70 -29.95 -11.15
CA TYR A 16 4.91 -29.39 -12.24
C TYR A 16 5.46 -28.05 -12.73
N PHE A 17 5.89 -27.18 -11.81
CA PHE A 17 6.50 -25.89 -12.13
C PHE A 17 8.01 -25.93 -12.37
N LYS A 18 8.60 -27.13 -12.46
CA LYS A 18 10.02 -27.35 -12.78
C LYS A 18 10.99 -26.70 -11.78
N MET A 19 10.62 -26.66 -10.50
CA MET A 19 11.55 -26.31 -9.45
C MET A 19 12.58 -27.42 -9.26
N SER A 20 13.86 -27.08 -9.09
CA SER A 20 14.85 -28.06 -8.66
C SER A 20 14.67 -28.41 -7.18
N ASN A 21 15.31 -29.50 -6.73
CA ASN A 21 15.18 -29.96 -5.34
C ASN A 21 15.77 -28.99 -4.32
N GLU A 22 16.68 -28.13 -4.76
CA GLU A 22 17.35 -27.10 -3.95
C GLU A 22 16.56 -25.78 -3.92
N MET A 23 15.59 -25.62 -4.82
CA MET A 23 14.77 -24.41 -4.89
C MET A 23 13.68 -24.42 -3.84
N THR A 24 13.46 -23.24 -3.26
CA THR A 24 12.31 -22.97 -2.39
C THR A 24 11.64 -21.68 -2.83
N GLY A 25 10.36 -21.54 -2.53
CA GLY A 25 9.63 -20.31 -2.85
C GLY A 25 8.13 -20.41 -2.64
N ILE A 26 7.43 -19.42 -3.17
CA ILE A 26 5.96 -19.33 -3.14
C ILE A 26 5.40 -19.10 -4.53
N LEU A 27 4.24 -19.70 -4.82
CA LEU A 27 3.55 -19.54 -6.11
C LEU A 27 2.62 -18.33 -6.07
N ILE A 28 2.69 -17.47 -7.08
CA ILE A 28 1.78 -16.33 -7.23
C ILE A 28 0.44 -16.80 -7.82
N ASN A 29 -0.64 -16.58 -7.08
CA ASN A 29 -2.00 -16.91 -7.53
C ASN A 29 -2.65 -15.74 -8.26
N GLN A 30 -2.57 -14.55 -7.69
CA GLN A 30 -3.13 -13.32 -8.24
C GLN A 30 -2.24 -12.13 -7.86
N ILE A 31 -2.25 -11.11 -8.72
CA ILE A 31 -1.53 -9.85 -8.50
C ILE A 31 -2.55 -8.74 -8.63
N ASN A 32 -2.55 -7.79 -7.69
CA ASN A 32 -3.39 -6.60 -7.82
C ASN A 32 -3.01 -5.83 -9.10
N PRO A 33 -3.94 -5.61 -10.05
CA PRO A 33 -3.68 -4.91 -11.31
C PRO A 33 -3.17 -3.47 -11.15
N LEU A 34 -3.48 -2.83 -10.02
CA LEU A 34 -3.05 -1.47 -9.70
C LEU A 34 -1.66 -1.41 -9.04
N SER A 35 -1.10 -2.56 -8.66
CA SER A 35 0.22 -2.62 -8.05
C SER A 35 1.34 -2.48 -9.09
N ASP A 36 2.46 -1.88 -8.71
CA ASP A 36 3.65 -1.82 -9.57
C ASP A 36 4.22 -3.21 -9.89
N ALA A 37 3.96 -4.20 -9.03
CA ALA A 37 4.34 -5.59 -9.25
C ALA A 37 3.65 -6.21 -10.48
N HIS A 38 2.44 -5.77 -10.84
CA HIS A 38 1.69 -6.27 -12.00
C HIS A 38 2.41 -6.05 -13.33
N LYS A 39 3.33 -5.07 -13.39
CA LYS A 39 4.14 -4.80 -14.59
C LYS A 39 5.24 -5.84 -14.83
N PHE A 40 5.67 -6.53 -13.77
CA PHE A 40 6.86 -7.39 -13.79
C PHE A 40 6.52 -8.86 -13.53
N LEU A 41 5.64 -9.11 -12.57
CA LEU A 41 5.22 -10.43 -12.13
C LEU A 41 3.98 -10.89 -12.90
N LYS A 42 3.80 -12.21 -12.98
CA LYS A 42 2.66 -12.86 -13.61
C LYS A 42 2.08 -13.92 -12.69
N LYS A 43 0.81 -14.27 -12.94
CA LYS A 43 0.21 -15.46 -12.34
C LYS A 43 1.06 -16.68 -12.67
N ASN A 44 1.21 -17.58 -11.69
CA ASN A 44 2.02 -18.81 -11.74
C ASN A 44 3.55 -18.60 -11.73
N ASP A 45 4.03 -17.37 -11.57
CA ASP A 45 5.42 -17.16 -11.20
C ASP A 45 5.69 -17.71 -9.80
N ILE A 46 6.90 -18.21 -9.56
CA ILE A 46 7.34 -18.60 -8.22
C ILE A 46 8.38 -17.60 -7.73
N ILE A 47 8.10 -16.92 -6.61
CA ILE A 47 9.09 -16.04 -5.98
C ILE A 47 10.03 -16.90 -5.15
N LEU A 48 11.30 -16.90 -5.53
CA LEU A 48 12.37 -17.68 -4.89
C LEU A 48 13.07 -16.90 -3.78
N ALA A 49 13.31 -15.60 -4.00
CA ALA A 49 14.04 -14.76 -3.05
C ALA A 49 13.65 -13.28 -3.15
N ILE A 50 13.86 -12.57 -2.05
CA ILE A 50 13.69 -11.12 -1.91
C ILE A 50 14.99 -10.53 -1.39
N ASP A 51 15.61 -9.63 -2.15
CA ASP A 51 16.92 -9.02 -1.85
C ASP A 51 18.00 -10.05 -1.50
N GLY A 52 18.00 -11.18 -2.22
CA GLY A 52 18.91 -12.29 -1.99
C GLY A 52 18.55 -13.19 -0.80
N VAL A 53 17.53 -12.87 -0.02
CA VAL A 53 17.02 -13.73 1.07
C VAL A 53 16.07 -14.79 0.48
N PRO A 54 16.40 -16.09 0.55
CA PRO A 54 15.55 -17.14 0.00
C PRO A 54 14.27 -17.30 0.82
N ILE A 55 13.14 -17.49 0.11
CA ILE A 55 11.84 -17.75 0.71
C ILE A 55 11.63 -19.26 0.81
N GLY A 56 11.23 -19.73 1.99
CA GLY A 56 10.88 -21.13 2.22
C GLY A 56 9.57 -21.54 1.55
N ASN A 57 9.39 -22.84 1.32
CA ASN A 57 8.14 -23.39 0.77
C ASN A 57 6.91 -23.14 1.67
N ASP A 58 7.15 -22.88 2.96
CA ASP A 58 6.19 -22.49 3.99
C ASP A 58 5.89 -20.99 4.03
N SER A 59 6.39 -20.22 3.05
CA SER A 59 6.33 -18.76 2.95
C SER A 59 7.15 -17.97 3.98
N THR A 60 8.03 -18.64 4.74
CA THR A 60 8.83 -17.98 5.76
C THR A 60 10.25 -17.69 5.30
N VAL A 61 10.88 -16.70 5.92
CA VAL A 61 12.26 -16.27 5.71
C VAL A 61 13.00 -16.24 7.05
N PRO A 62 14.34 -16.41 7.05
CA PRO A 62 15.14 -16.20 8.27
C PRO A 62 15.05 -14.75 8.73
N PHE A 63 14.84 -14.53 10.02
CA PHE A 63 14.83 -13.20 10.63
C PHE A 63 15.96 -13.01 11.63
N ARG A 64 16.01 -13.87 12.66
CA ARG A 64 17.05 -13.90 13.70
C ARG A 64 17.53 -15.33 13.89
N LYS A 65 18.58 -15.54 14.72
CA LYS A 65 19.32 -16.82 14.90
C LYS A 65 18.51 -18.11 14.70
N GLN A 66 17.28 -18.19 15.23
CA GLN A 66 16.38 -19.34 15.04
C GLN A 66 14.94 -18.94 14.68
N GLU A 67 14.65 -17.65 14.49
CA GLU A 67 13.29 -17.17 14.24
C GLU A 67 13.04 -17.03 12.74
N ARG A 68 11.90 -17.55 12.28
CA ARG A 68 11.40 -17.40 10.92
C ARG A 68 10.12 -16.57 10.95
N VAL A 69 9.99 -15.65 10.01
CA VAL A 69 8.81 -14.80 9.83
C VAL A 69 8.29 -14.95 8.40
N THR A 70 7.06 -14.58 8.13
CA THR A 70 6.53 -14.58 6.76
C THR A 70 7.32 -13.59 5.90
N PHE A 71 7.57 -13.93 4.62
CA PHE A 71 8.32 -13.04 3.70
C PHE A 71 7.69 -11.65 3.57
N THR A 72 6.37 -11.53 3.79
CA THR A 72 5.63 -10.26 3.80
C THR A 72 6.21 -9.26 4.79
N HIS A 73 6.84 -9.72 5.89
CA HIS A 73 7.53 -8.86 6.84
C HIS A 73 8.73 -8.14 6.23
N LEU A 74 9.47 -8.79 5.31
CA LEU A 74 10.58 -8.11 4.60
C LEU A 74 10.05 -6.97 3.74
N VAL A 75 8.87 -7.14 3.15
CA VAL A 75 8.23 -6.14 2.29
C VAL A 75 7.71 -4.97 3.13
N SER A 76 7.19 -5.20 4.35
CA SER A 76 6.70 -4.13 5.22
C SER A 76 7.83 -3.31 5.87
N MET A 77 9.02 -3.89 6.06
CA MET A 77 10.19 -3.18 6.56
C MET A 77 10.86 -2.24 5.54
N LYS A 78 10.46 -2.29 4.27
CA LYS A 78 11.07 -1.48 3.20
C LYS A 78 10.66 -0.01 3.31
N LYS A 79 11.63 0.88 3.08
CA LYS A 79 11.37 2.32 3.07
C LYS A 79 10.64 2.71 1.79
N LEU A 80 9.91 3.83 1.85
CA LEU A 80 9.27 4.38 0.65
C LEU A 80 10.29 4.65 -0.46
N CYS A 81 9.89 4.31 -1.68
CA CYS A 81 10.69 4.41 -2.90
C CYS A 81 11.91 3.47 -2.94
N GLU A 82 12.06 2.54 -1.99
CA GLU A 82 13.07 1.50 -2.08
C GLU A 82 12.68 0.47 -3.14
N THR A 83 13.67 0.07 -3.95
CA THR A 83 13.52 -1.04 -4.88
C THR A 83 13.84 -2.35 -4.19
N VAL A 84 13.06 -3.38 -4.52
CA VAL A 84 13.27 -4.74 -4.06
C VAL A 84 13.69 -5.59 -5.24
N LEU A 85 14.75 -6.36 -5.06
CA LEU A 85 15.20 -7.35 -6.02
C LEU A 85 14.44 -8.65 -5.79
N LEU A 86 13.61 -9.04 -6.74
CA LEU A 86 12.93 -10.33 -6.73
C LEU A 86 13.64 -11.32 -7.64
N LYS A 87 13.96 -12.49 -7.08
CA LYS A 87 14.33 -13.68 -7.86
C LYS A 87 13.09 -14.53 -8.09
N VAL A 88 12.78 -14.83 -9.34
CA VAL A 88 11.53 -15.48 -9.76
C VAL A 88 11.83 -16.66 -10.70
N LEU A 89 11.12 -17.76 -10.54
CA LEU A 89 11.07 -18.85 -11.52
C LEU A 89 9.82 -18.69 -12.39
N ARG A 90 10.00 -18.62 -13.71
CA ARG A 90 8.92 -18.59 -14.71
C ARG A 90 9.21 -19.60 -15.80
N ASP A 91 8.27 -20.51 -16.03
CA ASP A 91 8.40 -21.59 -17.03
C ASP A 91 9.67 -22.45 -16.88
N GLY A 92 10.20 -22.56 -15.65
CA GLY A 92 11.45 -23.27 -15.33
C GLY A 92 12.73 -22.47 -15.58
N LYS A 93 12.63 -21.16 -15.84
CA LYS A 93 13.78 -20.25 -16.00
C LYS A 93 13.79 -19.21 -14.89
N GLU A 94 14.98 -18.93 -14.35
CA GLU A 94 15.15 -17.88 -13.36
C GLU A 94 15.16 -16.50 -14.02
N HIS A 95 14.51 -15.55 -13.35
CA HIS A 95 14.43 -14.14 -13.72
C HIS A 95 14.69 -13.28 -12.49
N GLU A 96 15.24 -12.10 -12.71
CA GLU A 96 15.43 -11.09 -11.67
C GLU A 96 14.70 -9.81 -12.06
N PHE A 97 13.94 -9.25 -11.12
CA PHE A 97 13.18 -8.03 -11.32
C PHE A 97 13.44 -7.05 -10.18
N ASN A 98 13.74 -5.80 -10.52
CA ASN A 98 13.76 -4.70 -9.57
C ASN A 98 12.39 -4.03 -9.57
N ILE A 99 11.68 -4.13 -8.45
CA ILE A 99 10.32 -3.59 -8.32
C ILE A 99 10.33 -2.53 -7.22
N SER A 100 9.77 -1.35 -7.49
CA SER A 100 9.53 -0.36 -6.45
C SER A 100 8.37 -0.84 -5.57
N VAL A 101 8.63 -1.05 -4.29
CA VAL A 101 7.59 -1.41 -3.34
C VAL A 101 7.09 -0.13 -2.70
N LYS A 102 5.81 0.18 -2.92
CA LYS A 102 5.10 1.13 -2.07
C LYS A 102 4.66 0.36 -0.83
N PRO A 103 5.25 0.60 0.36
CA PRO A 103 4.80 -0.05 1.59
C PRO A 103 3.32 0.24 1.80
N ILE A 104 2.60 -0.78 2.28
CA ILE A 104 1.30 -0.58 2.92
C ILE A 104 1.59 0.30 4.13
N LEU A 105 0.83 1.37 4.29
CA LEU A 105 1.02 2.36 5.34
C LEU A 105 0.64 1.78 6.70
N GLU A 106 1.31 0.73 7.19
CA GLU A 106 1.05 0.18 8.52
C GLU A 106 1.46 1.20 9.60
N ASP A 107 0.52 1.59 10.45
CA ASP A 107 0.71 2.46 11.62
C ASP A 107 -0.18 1.89 12.74
N ASP A 108 0.18 2.05 14.01
CA ASP A 108 -0.61 1.56 15.16
C ASP A 108 -2.10 1.93 15.05
N ILE A 109 -2.42 3.05 14.39
CA ILE A 109 -3.79 3.49 14.18
C ILE A 109 -4.61 2.61 13.21
N ASN A 110 -3.97 1.84 12.33
CA ASN A 110 -4.63 0.92 11.41
C ASN A 110 -4.42 -0.56 11.77
N ALA A 111 -3.91 -0.84 12.98
CA ALA A 111 -3.84 -2.18 13.53
C ALA A 111 -5.23 -2.85 13.50
N GLY A 112 -5.31 -4.02 12.86
CA GLY A 112 -6.57 -4.76 12.65
C GLY A 112 -7.20 -4.58 11.26
N TYR A 113 -6.77 -3.58 10.48
CA TYR A 113 -7.24 -3.37 9.09
C TYR A 113 -6.25 -3.83 8.02
N SER A 114 -5.10 -4.41 8.41
CA SER A 114 -4.03 -4.83 7.49
C SER A 114 -4.45 -5.89 6.46
N SER A 115 -5.55 -6.62 6.71
CA SER A 115 -6.11 -7.61 5.78
C SER A 115 -7.07 -7.03 4.74
N TYR A 116 -7.30 -5.71 4.76
CA TYR A 116 -8.26 -5.05 3.87
C TYR A 116 -7.52 -4.55 2.63
N GLU A 117 -7.59 -5.34 1.56
CA GLU A 117 -6.97 -5.03 0.26
C GLU A 117 -8.05 -4.85 -0.81
N ASP A 118 -7.87 -3.85 -1.68
CA ASP A 118 -8.70 -3.58 -2.87
C ASP A 118 -10.21 -3.48 -2.60
N LEU A 119 -10.58 -2.81 -1.51
CA LEU A 119 -11.97 -2.57 -1.15
C LEU A 119 -12.38 -1.13 -1.52
N GLN A 120 -13.48 -0.99 -2.26
CA GLN A 120 -14.06 0.31 -2.52
C GLN A 120 -14.74 0.86 -1.25
N VAL A 121 -14.50 2.12 -0.94
CA VAL A 121 -15.29 2.86 0.07
C VAL A 121 -16.65 3.20 -0.52
N LYS A 122 -17.73 2.78 0.14
CA LYS A 122 -19.11 3.06 -0.25
C LYS A 122 -19.68 4.25 0.51
N LYS A 123 -19.42 4.35 1.82
CA LYS A 123 -19.96 5.42 2.66
C LYS A 123 -18.95 5.93 3.67
N VAL A 124 -19.12 7.18 4.07
CA VAL A 124 -18.38 7.82 5.18
C VAL A 124 -19.40 8.40 6.15
N ASN A 125 -19.38 7.94 7.40
CA ASN A 125 -20.35 8.32 8.43
C ASN A 125 -21.81 8.23 7.96
N GLY A 126 -22.12 7.20 7.15
CA GLY A 126 -23.46 6.98 6.58
C GLY A 126 -23.76 7.73 5.28
N VAL A 127 -22.88 8.63 4.81
CA VAL A 127 -23.04 9.37 3.54
C VAL A 127 -22.40 8.60 2.39
N GLU A 128 -23.13 8.39 1.29
CA GLU A 128 -22.62 7.71 0.09
C GLU A 128 -21.52 8.51 -0.61
N VAL A 129 -20.52 7.78 -1.13
CA VAL A 129 -19.32 8.34 -1.75
C VAL A 129 -19.23 7.88 -3.21
N ASP A 130 -19.33 8.83 -4.13
CA ASP A 130 -19.30 8.55 -5.56
C ASP A 130 -17.93 8.80 -6.19
N ASN A 131 -17.10 9.65 -5.56
CA ASN A 131 -15.80 10.02 -6.08
C ASN A 131 -14.81 10.42 -4.98
N LEU A 132 -13.52 10.43 -5.34
CA LEU A 132 -12.42 10.70 -4.42
C LEU A 132 -12.46 12.12 -3.82
N LYS A 133 -12.97 13.11 -4.58
CA LYS A 133 -13.08 14.49 -4.10
C LYS A 133 -14.10 14.59 -2.96
N GLN A 134 -15.24 13.94 -3.11
CA GLN A 134 -16.27 13.86 -2.09
C GLN A 134 -15.76 13.09 -0.85
N LEU A 135 -15.04 11.99 -1.06
CA LEU A 135 -14.40 11.23 0.03
C LEU A 135 -13.47 12.13 0.86
N CYS A 136 -12.56 12.85 0.20
CA CYS A 136 -11.63 13.75 0.86
C CYS A 136 -12.37 14.85 1.63
N GLN A 137 -13.37 15.48 1.02
CA GLN A 137 -14.15 16.52 1.67
C GLN A 137 -14.85 16.01 2.94
N LEU A 138 -15.49 14.85 2.89
CA LEU A 138 -16.17 14.25 4.04
C LEU A 138 -15.19 13.92 5.17
N ILE A 139 -13.98 13.46 4.85
CA ILE A 139 -12.93 13.20 5.84
C ILE A 139 -12.41 14.52 6.44
N GLU A 140 -12.16 15.54 5.61
CA GLU A 140 -11.64 16.83 6.05
C GLU A 140 -12.64 17.61 6.93
N GLU A 141 -13.92 17.59 6.57
CA GLU A 141 -15.00 18.26 7.28
C GLU A 141 -15.53 17.44 8.48
N CYS A 142 -15.08 16.19 8.63
CA CYS A 142 -15.45 15.34 9.75
C CYS A 142 -15.04 16.00 11.08
N THR A 143 -16.02 16.40 11.87
CA THR A 143 -15.86 16.93 13.24
C THR A 143 -16.30 15.93 14.32
N THR A 144 -16.86 14.79 13.91
CA THR A 144 -17.30 13.72 14.82
C THR A 144 -16.11 13.06 15.52
N GLY A 145 -16.34 12.46 16.69
CA GLY A 145 -15.28 11.80 17.47
C GLY A 145 -14.62 10.63 16.74
N TYR A 146 -15.40 9.94 15.89
CA TYR A 146 -14.94 8.84 15.05
C TYR A 146 -15.29 9.10 13.58
N LEU A 147 -14.42 8.61 12.70
CA LEU A 147 -14.63 8.49 11.27
C LEU A 147 -14.94 7.01 10.98
N MET A 148 -16.12 6.74 10.44
CA MET A 148 -16.55 5.40 10.01
C MET A 148 -16.59 5.37 8.48
N MET A 149 -15.93 4.39 7.88
CA MET A 149 -15.95 4.14 6.45
C MET A 149 -16.53 2.75 6.19
N ASP A 150 -17.66 2.71 5.51
CA ASP A 150 -18.26 1.47 5.03
C ASP A 150 -17.61 1.10 3.70
N LEU A 151 -17.10 -0.12 3.62
CA LEU A 151 -16.41 -0.67 2.48
C LEU A 151 -17.28 -1.72 1.79
N GLU A 152 -16.84 -2.18 0.62
CA GLU A 152 -17.40 -3.38 0.01
C GLU A 152 -17.30 -4.62 0.91
N LYS A 153 -18.18 -5.59 0.65
CA LYS A 153 -18.27 -6.86 1.39
C LYS A 153 -18.61 -6.66 2.88
N GLU A 154 -19.41 -5.64 3.19
CA GLU A 154 -19.90 -5.33 4.55
C GLU A 154 -18.78 -5.06 5.57
N LYS A 155 -17.57 -4.72 5.09
CA LYS A 155 -16.44 -4.38 5.95
C LYS A 155 -16.53 -2.93 6.39
N VAL A 156 -16.02 -2.63 7.58
CA VAL A 156 -16.05 -1.28 8.16
C VAL A 156 -14.68 -0.91 8.73
N ILE A 157 -14.24 0.32 8.46
CA ILE A 157 -13.10 0.94 9.15
C ILE A 157 -13.63 2.02 10.08
N VAL A 158 -13.28 1.94 11.37
CA VAL A 158 -13.58 2.97 12.36
C VAL A 158 -12.27 3.51 12.93
N LEU A 159 -12.05 4.82 12.82
CA LEU A 159 -10.86 5.50 13.31
C LEU A 159 -11.27 6.66 14.22
N ASN A 160 -10.54 6.87 15.32
CA ASN A 160 -10.71 8.08 16.12
C ASN A 160 -10.19 9.29 15.34
N ASN A 161 -11.03 10.29 15.11
CA ASN A 161 -10.72 11.42 14.24
C ASN A 161 -9.55 12.27 14.75
N LYS A 162 -9.49 12.52 16.06
CA LYS A 162 -8.39 13.31 16.68
C LYS A 162 -7.05 12.57 16.57
N SER A 163 -7.05 11.27 16.83
CA SER A 163 -5.84 10.44 16.72
C SER A 163 -5.42 10.29 15.26
N ALA A 164 -6.37 10.11 14.34
CA ALA A 164 -6.11 9.96 12.91
C ALA A 164 -5.43 11.19 12.33
N ARG A 165 -5.95 12.39 12.59
CA ARG A 165 -5.32 13.63 12.11
C ARG A 165 -3.91 13.85 12.66
N LYS A 166 -3.67 13.49 13.93
CA LYS A 166 -2.32 13.55 14.52
C LYS A 166 -1.37 12.54 13.87
N ALA A 167 -1.84 11.31 13.65
CA ALA A 167 -1.09 10.27 12.99
C ALA A 167 -0.77 10.65 11.54
N THR A 168 -1.71 11.23 10.78
CA THR A 168 -1.49 11.69 9.40
C THR A 168 -0.25 12.58 9.29
N SER A 169 -0.08 13.58 10.16
CA SER A 169 1.08 14.47 10.12
C SER A 169 2.40 13.73 10.43
N ARG A 170 2.39 12.77 11.36
CA ARG A 170 3.55 11.94 11.68
C ARG A 170 3.90 11.01 10.50
N ILE A 171 2.91 10.28 10.01
CA ILE A 171 3.00 9.34 8.89
C ILE A 171 3.56 10.06 7.67
N LEU A 172 2.99 11.19 7.24
CA LEU A 172 3.47 11.92 6.06
C LEU A 172 4.93 12.36 6.19
N LYS A 173 5.35 12.78 7.39
CA LYS A 173 6.73 13.20 7.68
C LYS A 173 7.69 12.01 7.63
N ASP A 174 7.34 10.91 8.27
CA ASP A 174 8.14 9.68 8.31
C ASP A 174 8.28 9.07 6.91
N LEU A 175 7.25 9.28 6.09
CA LEU A 175 7.14 8.78 4.74
C LEU A 175 7.61 9.74 3.65
N LYS A 176 8.08 10.94 4.02
CA LYS A 176 8.52 11.98 3.06
C LYS A 176 7.48 12.30 1.98
N ILE A 177 6.19 12.12 2.30
CA ILE A 177 5.10 12.48 1.40
C ILE A 177 4.85 13.98 1.60
N THR A 178 5.01 14.75 0.53
CA THR A 178 4.97 16.22 0.55
C THR A 178 3.58 16.80 0.79
N SER A 179 2.52 16.04 0.51
CA SER A 179 1.15 16.42 0.83
C SER A 179 0.26 15.20 1.03
N ALA A 180 -0.70 15.29 1.96
CA ALA A 180 -1.71 14.27 2.18
C ALA A 180 -2.62 14.05 0.95
N MET A 181 -2.69 15.04 0.06
CA MET A 181 -3.60 15.09 -1.07
C MET A 181 -2.91 15.66 -2.31
N SER A 182 -3.24 15.10 -3.48
CA SER A 182 -2.78 15.61 -4.78
C SER A 182 -3.32 17.02 -5.03
N GLU A 183 -2.62 17.81 -5.87
CA GLU A 183 -2.93 19.23 -6.10
C GLU A 183 -4.37 19.47 -6.58
N ASP A 184 -4.94 18.54 -7.34
CA ASP A 184 -6.31 18.58 -7.87
C ASP A 184 -7.39 18.32 -6.79
N LEU A 185 -7.00 17.68 -5.69
CA LEU A 185 -7.87 17.40 -4.55
C LEU A 185 -7.74 18.46 -3.44
N GLN A 186 -6.70 19.29 -3.45
CA GLN A 186 -6.54 20.34 -2.44
C GLN A 186 -7.71 21.34 -2.51
N PRO A 187 -8.20 21.83 -1.36
CA PRO A 187 -9.21 22.89 -1.35
C PRO A 187 -8.68 24.09 -2.14
N ARG A 188 -9.39 24.50 -3.20
CA ARG A 188 -9.01 25.69 -3.97
C ARG A 188 -8.89 26.85 -3.01
N LYS A 189 -7.68 27.39 -2.83
CA LYS A 189 -7.47 28.67 -2.14
C LYS A 189 -8.35 29.70 -2.86
N LEU A 190 -9.40 30.17 -2.18
CA LEU A 190 -10.14 31.35 -2.60
C LEU A 190 -9.09 32.46 -2.80
N GLN A 191 -8.90 32.91 -4.05
CA GLN A 191 -8.07 34.07 -4.32
C GLN A 191 -8.70 35.24 -3.58
N SER A 192 -8.09 35.66 -2.47
CA SER A 192 -8.42 36.95 -1.87
C SER A 192 -8.07 38.01 -2.91
N GLY A 193 -9.09 38.72 -3.38
CA GLY A 193 -8.93 39.78 -4.37
C GLY A 193 -7.88 40.78 -3.89
N ARG A 194 -6.94 41.12 -4.77
CA ARG A 194 -6.06 42.27 -4.60
C ARG A 194 -6.91 43.52 -4.44
N ILE A 195 -6.98 44.07 -3.23
CA ILE A 195 -7.38 45.46 -3.03
C ILE A 195 -6.23 46.32 -3.55
N VAL A 196 -6.42 46.96 -4.69
CA VAL A 196 -5.48 47.93 -5.26
C VAL A 196 -5.62 49.25 -4.48
N PRO A 197 -4.56 49.84 -3.91
CA PRO A 197 -4.66 51.14 -3.27
C PRO A 197 -4.88 52.24 -4.32
N ARG A 198 -5.96 53.02 -4.19
CA ARG A 198 -6.14 54.26 -4.96
C ARG A 198 -5.10 55.28 -4.51
N HIS A 199 -4.17 55.64 -5.40
CA HIS A 199 -3.33 56.82 -5.23
C HIS A 199 -4.16 58.09 -5.46
N SER A 200 -4.29 58.89 -4.41
CA SER A 200 -4.78 60.26 -4.44
C SER A 200 -3.75 61.17 -5.12
N LYS A 201 -4.07 61.68 -6.32
CA LYS A 201 -3.34 62.78 -6.95
C LYS A 201 -3.58 64.07 -6.16
N LYS A 202 -2.53 64.62 -5.55
CA LYS A 202 -2.50 66.03 -5.12
C LYS A 202 -2.49 66.92 -6.36
N LYS A 203 -3.43 67.87 -6.41
CA LYS A 203 -3.44 69.01 -7.34
C LYS A 203 -2.31 69.96 -6.93
N ASN A 204 -1.51 70.37 -7.91
CA ASN A 204 -0.90 71.70 -7.97
C ASN A 204 -1.67 72.48 -9.03
#